data_AF-A0A2R5G2S6-F1
#
_entry.id   AF-A0A2R5G2S6-F1
#
_cell.length_a   1.000
_cell.length_b   1.000
_cell.length_c   1.000
_cell.angle_alpha   90.00
_cell.angle_beta   90.00
_cell.angle_gamma   90.00
#
_symmetry.space_group_name_H-M   'P 1'
#
loop_
_entity.id
_entity.type
_entity.pdbx_description
1 polymer ?
#
loop_
_entity_poly.entity_id
_entity_poly.type
_entity_poly.pdbx_seq_one_letter_code
_entity_poly.pdbx_strand_id
1 'polypeptide(L)'
;MSESKDASKPAAKEEETAAAKAGEAQDAGSTTEGAGEDAGEDEEKTLKARCEACDEEREVEKVEEDGNTVFCLECGEEFELVDPEAAKYAGYIVGKVLSVEPVPKKDLKKVQVDLGKEEPVQVVTNAKHVSEGSLVIVATIGAIVPAGAKVGEDPNAVEVKKSSVGGVPSFGMLCDSDMLQWVGGAKGVVQTLEESDFSIGDRPPSCRPRK
;
A
#
# COMPACT_ATOMS: atom_id res chain seq x y z
N MET A 1 29.01 -11.91 -53.90
CA MET A 1 28.38 -13.10 -53.30
C MET A 1 28.37 -12.86 -51.80
N SER A 2 27.29 -12.57 -51.10
CA SER A 2 25.86 -12.55 -51.39
C SER A 2 25.29 -11.67 -50.26
N GLU A 3 24.66 -10.54 -50.57
CA GLU A 3 23.20 -10.35 -50.62
C GLU A 3 22.46 -10.51 -49.29
N SER A 4 21.46 -9.62 -49.15
CA SER A 4 20.27 -9.68 -48.26
C SER A 4 20.44 -8.90 -46.95
N LYS A 5 19.49 -8.09 -46.48
CA LYS A 5 18.14 -7.65 -46.88
C LYS A 5 17.71 -6.77 -45.69
N ASP A 6 17.29 -5.51 -45.84
CA ASP A 6 15.95 -5.03 -46.20
C ASP A 6 15.36 -4.27 -45.01
N ALA A 7 14.56 -3.25 -45.34
CA ALA A 7 13.44 -2.72 -44.57
C ALA A 7 13.76 -2.01 -43.23
N SER A 8 13.12 -0.92 -42.82
CA SER A 8 12.06 -0.13 -43.43
C SER A 8 11.94 1.21 -42.69
N LYS A 9 11.60 2.22 -43.49
CA LYS A 9 11.03 3.56 -43.28
C LYS A 9 9.80 3.57 -42.30
N PRO A 10 9.09 4.69 -42.05
CA PRO A 10 9.37 6.00 -41.43
C PRO A 10 8.47 6.27 -40.19
N ALA A 11 8.53 7.50 -39.63
CA ALA A 11 7.37 8.36 -39.31
C ALA A 11 7.51 9.05 -37.93
N ALA A 12 8.04 10.27 -37.94
CA ALA A 12 7.64 11.29 -36.99
C ALA A 12 6.43 12.01 -37.59
N LYS A 13 5.29 12.00 -36.88
CA LYS A 13 4.13 12.83 -37.16
C LYS A 13 3.84 13.65 -35.91
N GLU A 14 4.06 14.95 -36.04
CA GLU A 14 3.70 15.98 -35.09
C GLU A 14 2.18 16.25 -35.10
N GLU A 15 1.74 16.68 -33.91
CA GLU A 15 0.68 17.65 -33.60
C GLU A 15 -0.66 17.56 -34.33
N GLU A 16 -1.70 17.19 -33.57
CA GLU A 16 -3.08 17.57 -33.88
C GLU A 16 -3.67 18.33 -32.69
N THR A 17 -4.30 19.45 -33.05
CA THR A 17 -4.95 20.47 -32.23
C THR A 17 -6.36 20.03 -31.83
N ALA A 18 -6.82 20.42 -30.63
CA ALA A 18 -8.26 20.46 -30.34
C ALA A 18 -8.57 21.51 -29.27
N ALA A 19 -9.23 22.57 -29.72
CA ALA A 19 -9.91 23.56 -28.90
C ALA A 19 -11.34 23.07 -28.56
N ALA A 20 -11.82 23.31 -27.35
CA ALA A 20 -13.23 23.18 -26.99
C ALA A 20 -13.67 24.29 -26.02
N LYS A 21 -14.20 25.35 -26.65
CA LYS A 21 -15.37 26.19 -26.35
C LYS A 21 -15.87 26.37 -24.90
N ALA A 22 -15.98 27.65 -24.54
CA ALA A 22 -16.78 28.21 -23.46
C ALA A 22 -18.29 28.08 -23.71
N GLY A 23 -19.05 28.02 -22.61
CA GLY A 23 -20.51 28.13 -22.55
C GLY A 23 -20.92 28.74 -21.20
N GLU A 24 -21.78 29.75 -21.28
CA GLU A 24 -22.16 30.74 -20.26
C GLU A 24 -23.00 30.23 -19.08
N ALA A 25 -23.06 31.13 -18.10
CA ALA A 25 -23.70 31.04 -16.79
C ALA A 25 -25.24 30.98 -16.81
N GLN A 26 -25.82 30.59 -15.68
CA GLN A 26 -26.98 31.30 -15.13
C GLN A 26 -27.08 31.17 -13.61
N ASP A 27 -27.36 32.33 -13.03
CA ASP A 27 -27.56 32.72 -11.63
C ASP A 27 -29.01 32.51 -11.19
N ALA A 28 -29.20 32.14 -9.91
CA ALA A 28 -30.31 32.62 -9.06
C ALA A 28 -30.17 32.02 -7.66
N GLY A 29 -29.85 32.86 -6.67
CA GLY A 29 -29.72 32.48 -5.27
C GLY A 29 -31.06 32.40 -4.51
N SER A 30 -30.98 31.95 -3.26
CA SER A 30 -31.81 32.47 -2.17
C SER A 30 -31.16 32.15 -0.82
N THR A 31 -31.14 33.18 0.00
CA THR A 31 -30.67 33.34 1.37
C THR A 31 -31.30 32.36 2.37
N THR A 32 -30.62 32.06 3.47
CA THR A 32 -30.98 32.55 4.82
C THR A 32 -29.88 32.25 5.84
N GLU A 33 -29.72 33.20 6.75
CA GLU A 33 -28.82 33.22 7.89
C GLU A 33 -29.34 32.30 9.01
N GLY A 34 -28.44 31.79 9.85
CA GLY A 34 -28.81 31.08 11.08
C GLY A 34 -27.58 30.73 11.91
N ALA A 35 -27.36 31.52 12.96
CA ALA A 35 -26.37 31.30 14.01
C ALA A 35 -26.78 30.18 14.98
N GLY A 36 -25.79 29.64 15.69
CA GLY A 36 -25.92 28.66 16.79
C GLY A 36 -24.67 27.79 16.79
N GLU A 37 -23.61 28.08 17.55
CA GLU A 37 -23.46 27.88 19.00
C GLU A 37 -23.86 26.47 19.48
N ASP A 38 -22.83 25.80 20.00
CA ASP A 38 -22.84 24.90 21.15
C ASP A 38 -23.01 23.38 20.96
N ALA A 39 -22.37 22.71 21.92
CA ALA A 39 -22.47 21.31 22.33
C ALA A 39 -21.65 20.29 21.55
N GLY A 40 -20.58 19.82 22.20
CA GLY A 40 -20.09 18.47 21.97
C GLY A 40 -21.17 17.48 22.38
N GLU A 41 -21.33 16.45 21.55
CA GLU A 41 -21.96 15.20 21.94
C GLU A 41 -20.97 14.11 21.52
N ASP A 42 -20.45 13.40 22.52
CA ASP A 42 -19.80 12.12 22.38
C ASP A 42 -20.73 11.18 21.58
N GLU A 43 -20.56 11.12 20.25
CA GLU A 43 -21.14 10.05 19.44
C GLU A 43 -20.52 8.74 19.92
N GLU A 44 -21.25 8.04 20.77
CA GLU A 44 -21.05 6.63 21.10
C GLU A 44 -21.15 5.84 19.78
N LYS A 45 -20.03 5.75 19.05
CA LYS A 45 -19.97 5.13 17.72
C LYS A 45 -20.35 3.66 17.85
N THR A 46 -21.59 3.35 17.49
CA THR A 46 -22.05 1.98 17.32
C THR A 46 -21.16 1.31 16.29
N LEU A 47 -20.33 0.36 16.72
CA LEU A 47 -19.39 -0.34 15.86
C LEU A 47 -20.17 -1.35 15.01
N LYS A 48 -19.89 -1.38 13.71
CA LYS A 48 -20.48 -2.35 12.78
C LYS A 48 -19.39 -3.22 12.18
N ALA A 49 -19.64 -4.51 12.13
CA ALA A 49 -18.72 -5.47 11.54
C ALA A 49 -19.46 -6.63 10.91
N ARG A 50 -18.83 -7.27 9.91
CA ARG A 50 -19.37 -8.48 9.30
C ARG A 50 -19.19 -9.63 10.28
N CYS A 51 -20.30 -10.11 10.84
CA CYS A 51 -20.30 -11.27 11.73
C CYS A 51 -20.08 -12.55 10.91
N GLU A 52 -19.09 -13.38 11.27
CA GLU A 52 -18.80 -14.64 10.57
C GLU A 52 -19.98 -15.63 10.63
N ALA A 53 -20.72 -15.63 11.75
CA ALA A 53 -21.89 -16.47 11.95
C ALA A 53 -23.12 -16.05 11.13
N CYS A 54 -23.33 -14.75 10.97
CA CYS A 54 -24.50 -14.19 10.29
C CYS A 54 -24.25 -13.88 8.80
N ASP A 55 -22.99 -13.86 8.37
CA ASP A 55 -22.51 -13.44 7.06
C ASP A 55 -23.04 -12.06 6.57
N GLU A 56 -23.40 -11.18 7.51
CA GLU A 56 -23.97 -9.85 7.28
C GLU A 56 -23.32 -8.81 8.19
N GLU A 57 -23.41 -7.53 7.82
CA GLU A 57 -22.99 -6.41 8.69
C GLU A 57 -23.94 -6.29 9.88
N ARG A 58 -23.39 -6.43 11.10
CA ARG A 58 -24.11 -6.38 12.36
C ARG A 58 -23.52 -5.36 13.30
N GLU A 59 -24.35 -4.92 14.25
CA GLU A 59 -23.91 -4.09 15.37
C GLU A 59 -23.14 -4.95 16.37
N VAL A 60 -21.97 -4.46 16.76
CA VAL A 60 -21.04 -5.19 17.61
C VAL A 60 -20.56 -4.33 18.76
N GLU A 61 -20.28 -4.97 19.90
CA GLU A 61 -19.68 -4.33 21.07
C GLU A 61 -18.28 -4.89 21.31
N LYS A 62 -17.33 -4.04 21.71
CA LYS A 62 -15.98 -4.52 22.07
C LYS A 62 -16.02 -5.26 23.40
N VAL A 63 -15.44 -6.46 23.41
CA VAL A 63 -15.39 -7.30 24.62
C VAL A 63 -14.26 -6.86 25.56
N GLU A 64 -13.19 -6.27 25.02
CA GLU A 64 -12.05 -5.73 25.78
C GLU A 64 -11.57 -4.39 25.19
N GLU A 65 -11.15 -3.44 26.04
CA GLU A 65 -10.66 -2.11 25.60
C GLU A 65 -9.36 -2.18 24.77
N ASP A 66 -8.52 -3.20 24.99
CA ASP A 66 -7.23 -3.41 24.31
C ASP A 66 -7.27 -4.53 23.25
N GLY A 67 -8.43 -5.17 23.05
CA GLY A 67 -8.60 -6.34 22.18
C GLY A 67 -9.36 -6.04 20.88
N ASN A 68 -9.08 -6.81 19.82
CA ASN A 68 -9.86 -6.75 18.57
C ASN A 68 -11.12 -7.63 18.61
N THR A 69 -11.39 -8.30 19.72
CA THR A 69 -12.56 -9.17 19.89
C THR A 69 -13.82 -8.36 20.11
N VAL A 70 -14.83 -8.65 19.31
CA VAL A 70 -16.16 -8.06 19.39
C VAL A 70 -17.22 -9.12 19.55
N PHE A 71 -18.31 -8.71 20.17
CA PHE A 71 -19.49 -9.51 20.38
C PHE A 71 -20.59 -9.05 19.43
N CYS A 72 -21.16 -9.98 18.67
CA CYS A 72 -22.34 -9.70 17.84
C CYS A 72 -23.58 -9.59 18.74
N LEU A 73 -24.22 -8.42 18.75
CA LEU A 73 -25.42 -8.19 19.55
C LEU A 73 -26.64 -9.01 19.11
N GLU A 74 -26.62 -9.54 17.89
CA GLU A 74 -27.78 -10.24 17.32
C GLU A 74 -27.71 -11.76 17.48
N CYS A 75 -26.57 -12.39 17.20
CA CYS A 75 -26.41 -13.84 17.35
C CYS A 75 -25.71 -14.25 18.64
N GLY A 76 -25.08 -13.30 19.34
CA GLY A 76 -24.35 -13.55 20.58
C GLY A 76 -23.06 -14.34 20.42
N GLU A 77 -22.45 -14.36 19.24
CA GLU A 77 -21.10 -14.90 19.04
C GLU A 77 -20.03 -13.83 19.18
N GLU A 78 -18.91 -14.25 19.80
CA GLU A 78 -17.68 -13.49 19.90
C GLU A 78 -16.79 -13.82 18.69
N PHE A 79 -16.29 -12.79 18.02
CA PHE A 79 -15.37 -12.94 16.90
C PHE A 79 -14.35 -11.81 16.88
N GLU A 80 -13.21 -12.03 16.22
CA GLU A 80 -12.21 -10.97 16.07
C GLU A 80 -12.60 -10.04 14.91
N LEU A 81 -12.62 -8.73 15.17
CA LEU A 81 -12.68 -7.76 14.09
C LEU A 81 -11.50 -7.97 13.16
N VAL A 82 -11.78 -8.34 11.93
CA VAL A 82 -10.78 -8.24 10.87
C VAL A 82 -10.80 -6.80 10.39
N ASP A 83 -9.88 -6.00 10.90
CA ASP A 83 -9.68 -4.65 10.37
C ASP A 83 -9.32 -4.78 8.86
N PRO A 84 -10.12 -4.19 7.95
CA PRO A 84 -9.88 -4.35 6.52
C PRO A 84 -8.51 -3.78 6.09
N GLU A 85 -7.96 -2.81 6.82
CA GLU A 85 -6.60 -2.32 6.61
C GLU A 85 -5.55 -3.32 7.13
N ALA A 86 -5.83 -4.00 8.25
CA ALA A 86 -4.97 -5.09 8.73
C ALA A 86 -4.93 -6.27 7.74
N ALA A 87 -6.06 -6.58 7.10
CA ALA A 87 -6.12 -7.58 6.03
C ALA A 87 -5.34 -7.12 4.78
N LYS A 88 -5.46 -5.84 4.41
CA LYS A 88 -4.74 -5.25 3.26
C LYS A 88 -3.22 -5.36 3.42
N TYR A 89 -2.70 -5.13 4.62
CA TYR A 89 -1.26 -5.16 4.91
C TYR A 89 -0.80 -6.46 5.60
N ALA A 90 -1.57 -7.54 5.49
CA ALA A 90 -1.17 -8.84 6.00
C ALA A 90 0.16 -9.29 5.37
N GLY A 91 1.19 -9.46 6.22
CA GLY A 91 2.53 -9.82 5.79
C GLY A 91 3.43 -8.65 5.37
N TYR A 92 2.98 -7.40 5.54
CA TYR A 92 3.81 -6.21 5.35
C TYR A 92 4.31 -5.71 6.70
N ILE A 93 5.60 -5.36 6.75
CA ILE A 93 6.26 -4.93 7.99
C ILE A 93 7.15 -3.74 7.69
N VAL A 94 7.17 -2.76 8.59
CA VAL A 94 8.13 -1.66 8.59
C VAL A 94 9.48 -2.19 9.06
N GLY A 95 10.51 -1.98 8.26
CA GLY A 95 11.86 -2.46 8.51
C GLY A 95 12.93 -1.42 8.26
N LYS A 96 14.09 -1.58 8.88
CA LYS A 96 15.23 -0.68 8.72
C LYS A 96 16.29 -1.30 7.83
N VAL A 97 16.73 -0.57 6.82
CA VAL A 97 17.83 -1.01 5.94
C VAL A 97 19.14 -0.99 6.71
N LEU A 98 19.77 -2.15 6.87
CA LEU A 98 21.06 -2.31 7.53
C LEU A 98 22.24 -2.12 6.57
N SER A 99 22.16 -2.69 5.37
CA SER A 99 23.22 -2.57 4.36
C SER A 99 22.66 -2.63 2.94
N VAL A 100 23.34 -1.96 2.01
CA VAL A 100 22.99 -1.94 0.57
C VAL A 100 24.23 -2.26 -0.26
N GLU A 101 24.26 -3.45 -0.85
CA GLU A 101 25.37 -3.90 -1.68
C GLU A 101 24.94 -4.07 -3.15
N PRO A 102 25.67 -3.50 -4.13
CA PRO A 102 25.36 -3.73 -5.54
C PRO A 102 25.69 -5.17 -5.94
N VAL A 103 24.83 -5.78 -6.75
CA VAL A 103 25.09 -7.10 -7.34
C VAL A 103 25.99 -6.92 -8.57
N PRO A 104 27.15 -7.59 -8.65
CA PRO A 104 28.06 -7.42 -9.77
C PRO A 104 27.40 -7.82 -11.10
N LYS A 105 27.60 -6.99 -12.13
CA LYS A 105 27.13 -7.21 -13.52
C LYS A 105 25.60 -7.16 -13.71
N LYS A 106 24.83 -6.64 -12.75
CA LYS A 106 23.37 -6.45 -12.85
C LYS A 106 22.97 -5.12 -12.21
N ASP A 107 21.91 -4.48 -12.72
CA ASP A 107 21.31 -3.28 -12.11
C ASP A 107 20.42 -3.64 -10.90
N LEU A 108 20.95 -4.46 -10.00
CA LEU A 108 20.27 -4.97 -8.81
C LEU A 108 21.10 -4.65 -7.56
N LYS A 109 20.40 -4.43 -6.44
CA LYS A 109 20.99 -4.20 -5.12
C LYS A 109 20.51 -5.30 -4.20
N LYS A 110 21.45 -5.88 -3.45
CA LYS A 110 21.19 -6.77 -2.32
C LYS A 110 21.11 -5.91 -1.07
N VAL A 111 19.98 -5.98 -0.39
CA VAL A 111 19.66 -5.14 0.76
C VAL A 111 19.41 -6.05 1.95
N GLN A 112 20.04 -5.78 3.08
CA GLN A 112 19.70 -6.41 4.35
C GLN A 112 18.74 -5.50 5.09
N VAL A 113 17.58 -6.03 5.49
CA VAL A 113 16.56 -5.26 6.21
C VAL A 113 16.24 -5.93 7.53
N ASP A 114 16.31 -5.16 8.61
CA ASP A 114 15.84 -5.57 9.92
C ASP A 114 14.33 -5.38 9.99
N LEU A 115 13.60 -6.45 10.31
CA LEU A 115 12.14 -6.46 10.49
C LEU A 115 11.73 -6.65 11.96
N GLY A 116 12.67 -6.54 12.91
CA GLY A 116 12.42 -6.79 14.33
C GLY A 116 12.33 -8.29 14.65
N LYS A 117 12.98 -9.12 13.82
CA LYS A 117 13.07 -10.57 13.97
C LYS A 117 14.49 -10.95 14.40
N GLU A 118 14.69 -12.20 14.81
CA GLU A 118 16.02 -12.70 15.21
C GLU A 118 17.09 -12.54 14.12
N GLU A 119 16.71 -12.67 12.84
CA GLU A 119 17.62 -12.53 11.71
C GLU A 119 17.12 -11.48 10.68
N PRO A 120 18.03 -10.66 10.12
CA PRO A 120 17.68 -9.71 9.07
C PRO A 120 17.30 -10.45 7.78
N VAL A 121 16.39 -9.83 7.03
CA VAL A 121 15.87 -10.37 5.78
C VAL A 121 16.66 -9.81 4.60
N GLN A 122 17.17 -10.71 3.77
CA GLN A 122 17.80 -10.33 2.51
C GLN A 122 16.74 -10.09 1.42
N VAL A 123 16.75 -8.90 0.84
CA VAL A 123 15.88 -8.51 -0.27
C VAL A 123 16.74 -8.05 -1.44
N VAL A 124 16.45 -8.55 -2.65
CA VAL A 124 17.11 -8.09 -3.87
C VAL A 124 16.15 -7.19 -4.64
N THR A 125 16.59 -5.98 -4.95
CA THR A 125 15.73 -4.95 -5.55
C THR A 125 16.45 -4.14 -6.63
N ASN A 126 15.71 -3.69 -7.64
CA ASN A 126 16.14 -2.67 -8.58
C ASN A 126 15.61 -1.26 -8.20
N ALA A 127 14.90 -1.14 -7.06
CA ALA A 127 14.26 0.10 -6.68
C ALA A 127 15.25 1.26 -6.51
N LYS A 128 14.76 2.45 -6.84
CA LYS A 128 15.46 3.71 -6.60
C LYS A 128 15.24 4.17 -5.16
N HIS A 129 16.13 5.02 -4.66
CA HIS A 129 16.05 5.64 -3.32
C HIS A 129 16.12 4.68 -2.13
N VAL A 130 16.76 3.51 -2.29
CA VAL A 130 17.13 2.64 -1.17
C VAL A 130 18.48 3.08 -0.62
N SER A 131 18.52 3.45 0.65
CA SER A 131 19.71 3.87 1.39
C SER A 131 19.82 3.16 2.74
N GLU A 132 21.05 2.97 3.21
CA GLU A 132 21.32 2.44 4.54
C GLU A 132 20.74 3.37 5.62
N GLY A 133 20.23 2.77 6.69
CA GLY A 133 19.58 3.47 7.80
C GLY A 133 18.14 3.91 7.53
N SER A 134 17.64 3.82 6.29
CA SER A 134 16.27 4.23 5.97
C SER A 134 15.25 3.20 6.47
N LEU A 135 14.15 3.67 7.06
CA LEU A 135 12.96 2.85 7.29
C LEU A 135 12.21 2.67 5.99
N VAL A 136 11.88 1.44 5.65
CA VAL A 136 11.19 1.01 4.43
C VAL A 136 10.09 0.03 4.79
N ILE A 137 9.16 -0.18 3.86
CA ILE A 137 8.12 -1.19 4.02
C ILE A 137 8.49 -2.42 3.20
N VAL A 138 8.43 -3.59 3.84
CA VAL A 138 8.78 -4.88 3.25
C VAL A 138 7.57 -5.81 3.26
N ALA A 139 7.19 -6.28 2.08
CA ALA A 139 6.28 -7.41 1.95
C ALA A 139 7.08 -8.71 2.16
N THR A 140 6.74 -9.44 3.22
CA THR A 140 7.39 -10.70 3.60
C THR A 140 6.80 -11.88 2.81
N ILE A 141 7.43 -13.06 2.92
CA ILE A 141 6.97 -14.26 2.22
C ILE A 141 5.53 -14.60 2.63
N GLY A 142 4.67 -14.84 1.65
CA GLY A 142 3.23 -15.08 1.83
C GLY A 142 2.37 -13.81 1.77
N ALA A 143 2.99 -12.62 1.79
CA ALA A 143 2.24 -11.37 1.61
C ALA A 143 1.67 -11.28 0.19
N ILE A 144 0.47 -10.70 0.07
CA ILE A 144 -0.20 -10.48 -1.21
C ILE A 144 0.06 -9.04 -1.66
N VAL A 145 0.71 -8.88 -2.80
CA VAL A 145 1.06 -7.58 -3.38
C VAL A 145 0.15 -7.26 -4.57
N PRO A 146 -0.70 -6.23 -4.49
CA PRO A 146 -1.54 -5.84 -5.62
C PRO A 146 -0.67 -5.25 -6.74
N ALA A 147 -1.03 -5.55 -8.00
CA ALA A 147 -0.28 -5.14 -9.18
C ALA A 147 -1.04 -4.09 -10.01
N GLY A 148 -1.77 -3.20 -9.35
CA GLY A 148 -2.40 -2.02 -9.98
C GLY A 148 -3.88 -1.78 -9.66
N ALA A 149 -4.55 -2.65 -8.93
CA ALA A 149 -5.90 -2.46 -8.37
C ALA A 149 -5.93 -2.80 -6.86
N LYS A 150 -7.10 -3.16 -6.32
CA LYS A 150 -7.31 -3.41 -4.89
C LYS A 150 -6.98 -4.82 -4.46
N VAL A 151 -6.41 -4.97 -3.25
CA VAL A 151 -6.20 -6.27 -2.60
C VAL A 151 -7.54 -7.00 -2.55
N GLY A 152 -7.60 -8.19 -3.15
CA GLY A 152 -8.82 -8.99 -3.27
C GLY A 152 -9.62 -8.79 -4.57
N GLU A 153 -9.34 -7.73 -5.35
CA GLU A 153 -10.04 -7.41 -6.61
C GLU A 153 -9.11 -7.52 -7.84
N ASP A 154 -7.79 -7.57 -7.62
CA ASP A 154 -6.78 -7.73 -8.67
C ASP A 154 -6.62 -9.19 -9.13
N PRO A 155 -6.85 -9.51 -10.41
CA PRO A 155 -6.45 -10.80 -10.97
C PRO A 155 -4.92 -10.94 -11.11
N ASN A 156 -4.17 -9.84 -10.92
CA ASN A 156 -2.73 -9.78 -11.06
C ASN A 156 -1.99 -9.65 -9.71
N ALA A 157 -2.69 -9.81 -8.58
CA ALA A 157 -2.04 -9.78 -7.28
C ALA A 157 -0.98 -10.88 -7.18
N VAL A 158 0.21 -10.51 -6.69
CA VAL A 158 1.38 -11.38 -6.62
C VAL A 158 1.64 -11.76 -5.17
N GLU A 159 1.61 -13.05 -4.90
CA GLU A 159 2.08 -13.58 -3.61
C GLU A 159 3.61 -13.56 -3.56
N VAL A 160 4.19 -12.96 -2.52
CA VAL A 160 5.63 -12.90 -2.33
C VAL A 160 6.16 -14.29 -1.98
N LYS A 161 6.98 -14.85 -2.87
CA LYS A 161 7.60 -16.16 -2.69
C LYS A 161 9.12 -16.03 -2.64
N LYS A 162 9.75 -17.00 -1.96
CA LYS A 162 11.20 -17.17 -2.00
C LYS A 162 11.63 -17.34 -3.46
N SER A 163 12.46 -16.43 -3.95
CA SER A 163 12.88 -16.43 -5.35
C SER A 163 14.34 -16.02 -5.48
N SER A 164 14.99 -16.42 -6.57
CA SER A 164 16.36 -16.00 -6.87
C SER A 164 16.32 -14.93 -7.95
N VAL A 165 16.60 -13.68 -7.57
CA VAL A 165 16.61 -12.53 -8.47
C VAL A 165 18.05 -12.25 -8.84
N GLY A 166 18.37 -12.41 -10.12
CA GLY A 166 19.73 -12.20 -10.58
C GLY A 166 20.75 -13.21 -10.02
N GLY A 167 20.31 -14.40 -9.59
CA GLY A 167 21.18 -15.43 -9.02
C GLY A 167 21.45 -15.24 -7.52
N VAL A 168 20.82 -14.25 -6.89
CA VAL A 168 20.90 -14.00 -5.45
C VAL A 168 19.52 -14.28 -4.84
N PRO A 169 19.42 -15.02 -3.72
CA PRO A 169 18.15 -15.29 -3.08
C PRO A 169 17.53 -14.00 -2.50
N SER A 170 16.23 -13.82 -2.70
CA SER A 170 15.41 -12.76 -2.11
C SER A 170 14.29 -13.38 -1.28
N PHE A 171 14.13 -12.87 -0.06
CA PHE A 171 13.15 -13.35 0.92
C PHE A 171 12.07 -12.30 1.24
N GLY A 172 11.88 -11.35 0.33
CA GLY A 172 10.86 -10.31 0.43
C GLY A 172 10.86 -9.40 -0.79
N MET A 173 10.02 -8.38 -0.72
CA MET A 173 9.92 -7.32 -1.72
C MET A 173 9.82 -5.96 -1.02
N LEU A 174 10.58 -4.98 -1.49
CA LEU A 174 10.44 -3.59 -1.04
C LEU A 174 9.24 -2.95 -1.74
N CYS A 175 8.40 -2.25 -0.98
CA CYS A 175 7.16 -1.71 -1.50
C CYS A 175 7.30 -0.25 -1.96
N ASP A 176 6.63 0.08 -3.06
CA ASP A 176 6.40 1.43 -3.55
C ASP A 176 4.96 1.87 -3.25
N SER A 177 4.61 3.10 -3.62
CA SER A 177 3.25 3.62 -3.35
C SER A 177 2.15 2.80 -4.01
N ASP A 178 2.38 2.25 -5.21
CA ASP A 178 1.36 1.49 -5.95
C ASP A 178 1.09 0.16 -5.24
N MET A 179 2.16 -0.54 -4.82
CA MET A 179 2.07 -1.77 -4.03
C MET A 179 1.35 -1.56 -2.69
N LEU A 180 1.55 -0.40 -2.06
CA LEU A 180 0.88 -0.03 -0.81
C LEU A 180 -0.52 0.56 -1.03
N GLN A 181 -0.89 0.80 -2.29
CA GLN A 181 -2.10 1.50 -2.71
C GLN A 181 -2.25 2.86 -2.05
N TRP A 182 -1.15 3.60 -1.95
CA TRP A 182 -1.16 4.96 -1.47
C TRP A 182 -1.42 5.94 -2.60
N VAL A 183 -2.14 7.01 -2.29
CA VAL A 183 -2.36 8.09 -3.25
C VAL A 183 -1.07 8.88 -3.42
N GLY A 184 -0.55 8.87 -4.65
CA GLY A 184 0.64 9.62 -5.02
C GLY A 184 1.96 8.90 -4.68
N GLY A 185 2.95 9.12 -5.54
CA GLY A 185 4.23 8.42 -5.49
C GLY A 185 4.73 8.13 -6.89
N ALA A 186 5.85 7.43 -6.98
CA ALA A 186 6.41 6.99 -8.25
C ALA A 186 6.65 5.48 -8.22
N LYS A 187 6.23 4.82 -9.29
CA LYS A 187 6.45 3.39 -9.50
C LYS A 187 7.95 3.06 -9.48
N GLY A 188 8.33 2.02 -8.75
CA GLY A 188 9.73 1.60 -8.60
C GLY A 188 10.59 2.51 -7.71
N VAL A 189 9.97 3.42 -6.96
CA VAL A 189 10.63 4.21 -5.91
C VAL A 189 10.18 3.69 -4.55
N VAL A 190 11.14 3.21 -3.75
CA VAL A 190 10.83 2.67 -2.42
C VAL A 190 10.24 3.77 -1.54
N GLN A 191 9.19 3.43 -0.77
CA GLN A 191 8.68 4.34 0.24
C GLN A 191 9.56 4.30 1.48
N THR A 192 9.90 5.48 1.98
CA THR A 192 10.67 5.65 3.21
C THR A 192 9.81 6.31 4.28
N LEU A 193 9.90 5.78 5.49
CA LEU A 193 9.24 6.31 6.68
C LEU A 193 10.25 7.08 7.55
N GLU A 194 9.73 7.95 8.41
CA GLU A 194 10.56 8.66 9.39
C GLU A 194 10.65 7.86 10.69
N GLU A 195 11.84 7.78 11.28
CA GLU A 195 12.10 7.07 12.54
C GLU A 195 11.41 7.73 13.75
N SER A 196 10.93 8.96 13.61
CA SER A 196 10.18 9.67 14.64
C SER A 196 8.77 9.13 14.82
N ASP A 197 8.14 8.65 13.73
CA ASP A 197 6.73 8.26 13.71
C ASP A 197 6.54 6.74 13.68
N PHE A 198 7.54 6.00 13.22
CA PHE A 198 7.46 4.55 13.01
C PHE A 198 8.68 3.82 13.53
N SER A 199 8.44 2.63 14.08
CA SER A 199 9.44 1.71 14.60
C SER A 199 9.55 0.45 13.74
N ILE A 200 10.65 -0.28 13.93
CA ILE A 200 10.85 -1.57 13.27
C ILE A 200 9.82 -2.57 13.82
N GLY A 201 9.15 -3.31 12.92
CA GLY A 201 8.11 -4.27 13.27
C GLY A 201 6.69 -3.70 13.18
N ASP A 202 6.54 -2.39 13.04
CA ASP A 202 5.24 -1.75 12.91
C ASP A 202 4.54 -2.14 11.61
N ARG A 203 3.22 -1.98 11.62
CA ARG A 203 2.41 -2.11 10.41
C ARG A 203 2.59 -0.86 9.54
N PRO A 204 2.51 -0.99 8.20
CA PRO A 204 2.50 0.16 7.31
C PRO A 204 1.33 1.09 7.62
N PRO A 205 1.49 2.43 7.51
CA PRO A 205 0.38 3.34 7.66
C PRO A 205 -0.62 3.21 6.50
N SER A 206 -1.89 3.49 6.77
CA SER A 206 -2.99 3.39 5.79
C SER A 206 -2.87 4.39 4.64
N CYS A 207 -2.21 5.52 4.88
CA CYS A 207 -1.88 6.49 3.86
C CYS A 207 -0.41 6.90 3.92
N ARG A 208 0.07 7.46 2.81
CA ARG A 208 1.43 7.98 2.71
C ARG A 208 1.63 9.12 3.71
N PRO A 209 2.62 9.05 4.63
CA PRO A 209 2.93 10.14 5.52
C PRO A 209 3.30 11.40 4.73
N ARG A 210 2.76 12.55 5.14
CA ARG A 210 3.19 13.84 4.59
C ARG A 210 4.54 14.18 5.22
N LYS A 211 5.59 14.20 4.40
CA LYS A 211 6.88 14.82 4.76
C LYS A 211 6.79 16.33 4.71
#